data_AF-U2QZJ7-F1
#
_entry.id   AF-U2QZJ7-F1
#
_cell.length_a   1.000
_cell.length_b   1.000
_cell.length_c   1.000
_cell.angle_alpha   90.00
_cell.angle_beta   90.00
_cell.angle_gamma   90.00
#
_symmetry.space_group_name_H-M   'P 1'
#
loop_
_entity.id
_entity.type
_entity.pdbx_description
1 polymer ?
#
loop_
_entity_poly.entity_id
_entity_poly.type
_entity_poly.pdbx_seq_one_letter_code
_entity_poly.pdbx_strand_id
1 'polypeptide(L)'
;MKKKITKYMAFVFSILIIVLAVIGYYMKKDLAKEKEIKAEIEKYNKYAAFYNQSNPAILGDFGEYYFDTFTENRKKLKKLNRVDLLKLNSMRQKLNSLDAPLSKIETVISSKPEFQNIDNYIKEYIEALKEEKKLDLEILDYYEKGVYKEDNYEGAVFLQSAYLNALRKSNEKYGVYVEVMKVLIKNQKEKEMERLEKKGKKAAISLVTFIDNTEEFSQILFSRKQFDFSKMEVLKLRGLIEEMKRGYQNLEAVSDKQIKKEKYSLESYNKIRSYSKEVVNLSERIMESKRNGDDIYPLLYDFSENYRKIVSEYNKMIGNKK
;
A
#
# COMPACT_ATOMS: atom_id res chain seq x y z
N MET A 1 -10.09 -0.09 -22.53
CA MET A 1 -9.12 -1.04 -21.94
C MET A 1 -8.16 -0.41 -20.94
N LYS A 2 -7.36 0.62 -21.29
CA LYS A 2 -6.41 1.26 -20.34
C LYS A 2 -7.04 1.72 -19.02
N LYS A 3 -8.17 2.43 -19.05
CA LYS A 3 -8.91 2.87 -17.82
C LYS A 3 -9.40 1.73 -16.92
N LYS A 4 -9.67 0.53 -17.47
CA LYS A 4 -10.05 -0.65 -16.69
C LYS A 4 -8.82 -1.20 -15.96
N ILE A 5 -7.70 -1.37 -16.67
CA ILE A 5 -6.41 -1.83 -16.12
C ILE A 5 -5.91 -0.90 -15.00
N THR A 6 -6.03 0.42 -15.14
CA THR A 6 -5.63 1.39 -14.09
C THR A 6 -6.49 1.27 -12.83
N LYS A 7 -7.80 1.00 -12.95
CA LYS A 7 -8.67 0.72 -11.80
C LYS A 7 -8.33 -0.59 -11.09
N TYR A 8 -7.83 -1.59 -11.82
CA TYR A 8 -7.43 -2.88 -11.25
C TYR A 8 -6.06 -2.83 -10.55
N MET A 9 -5.09 -2.05 -11.07
CA MET A 9 -3.78 -1.86 -10.42
C MET A 9 -3.85 -1.02 -9.14
N ALA A 10 -4.83 -0.09 -9.05
CA ALA A 10 -5.08 0.68 -7.83
C ALA A 10 -5.64 -0.17 -6.67
N PHE A 11 -6.04 -1.42 -6.94
CA PHE A 11 -6.73 -2.27 -5.98
C PHE A 11 -5.80 -3.22 -5.18
N VAL A 12 -4.55 -3.40 -5.63
CA VAL A 12 -3.69 -4.51 -5.18
C VAL A 12 -2.66 -4.11 -4.12
N PHE A 13 -2.36 -2.83 -3.94
CA PHE A 13 -1.38 -2.39 -2.94
C PHE A 13 -2.00 -2.07 -1.58
N SER A 14 -2.99 -2.86 -1.17
CA SER A 14 -3.41 -2.88 0.22
C SER A 14 -2.40 -3.72 0.98
N ILE A 15 -1.19 -3.21 1.25
CA ILE A 15 -0.32 -3.87 2.22
C ILE A 15 -1.18 -3.99 3.47
N LEU A 16 -1.53 -5.22 3.83
CA LEU A 16 -2.37 -5.47 4.97
C LEU A 16 -1.82 -4.63 6.12
N ILE A 17 -2.63 -3.69 6.57
CA ILE A 17 -2.65 -3.37 7.98
C ILE A 17 -3.08 -4.69 8.60
N ILE A 18 -2.10 -5.58 8.82
CA ILE A 18 -2.23 -6.60 9.85
C ILE A 18 -2.36 -5.73 11.08
N VAL A 19 -3.60 -5.36 11.40
CA VAL A 19 -3.91 -4.65 12.62
C VAL A 19 -3.48 -5.65 13.68
N LEU A 20 -2.30 -5.43 14.26
CA LEU A 20 -1.72 -6.26 15.30
C LEU A 20 -2.47 -6.06 16.63
N ALA A 21 -3.80 -5.94 16.62
CA ALA A 21 -4.62 -5.83 17.83
C ALA A 21 -4.77 -7.17 18.58
N VAL A 22 -3.88 -8.14 18.35
CA VAL A 22 -3.80 -9.36 19.15
C VAL A 22 -3.19 -9.09 20.55
N ILE A 23 -2.63 -7.90 20.80
CA ILE A 23 -1.69 -7.71 21.91
C ILE A 23 -2.31 -7.24 23.22
N GLY A 24 -3.53 -6.71 23.22
CA GLY A 24 -4.07 -5.99 24.37
C GLY A 24 -4.42 -6.77 25.65
N TYR A 25 -4.08 -8.05 25.85
CA TYR A 25 -4.55 -8.71 27.10
C TYR A 25 -3.75 -9.86 27.74
N TYR A 26 -2.65 -10.39 27.19
CA TYR A 26 -2.11 -11.64 27.75
C TYR A 26 -0.58 -11.72 27.84
N MET A 27 0.06 -10.74 28.47
CA MET A 27 1.42 -10.89 29.03
C MET A 27 1.47 -10.42 30.50
N LYS A 28 1.05 -11.30 31.42
CA LYS A 28 1.04 -11.03 32.87
C LYS A 28 2.44 -10.95 33.54
N LYS A 29 3.54 -10.82 32.78
CA LYS A 29 4.91 -10.97 33.32
C LYS A 29 5.85 -9.77 33.18
N ASP A 30 5.47 -8.69 32.48
CA ASP A 30 6.24 -7.42 32.52
C ASP A 30 5.43 -6.28 31.89
N LEU A 31 4.78 -5.45 32.72
CA LEU A 31 3.92 -4.34 32.26
C LEU A 31 4.70 -3.31 31.42
N ALA A 32 6.01 -3.15 31.68
CA ALA A 32 6.88 -2.24 30.95
C ALA A 32 7.16 -2.73 29.50
N LYS A 33 7.51 -4.02 29.35
CA LYS A 33 7.72 -4.63 28.02
C LYS A 33 6.43 -4.66 27.20
N GLU A 34 5.28 -4.84 27.85
CA GLU A 34 3.98 -4.76 27.18
C GLU A 34 3.70 -3.36 26.61
N LYS A 35 3.97 -2.31 27.40
CA LYS A 35 3.82 -0.92 26.95
C LYS A 35 4.73 -0.59 25.78
N GLU A 36 5.98 -1.04 25.82
CA GLU A 36 6.97 -0.83 24.75
C GLU A 36 6.56 -1.53 23.46
N ILE A 37 6.17 -2.81 23.52
CA ILE A 37 5.68 -3.58 22.37
C ILE A 37 4.43 -2.95 21.76
N LYS A 38 3.50 -2.47 22.61
CA LYS A 38 2.29 -1.80 22.15
C LYS A 38 2.62 -0.50 21.42
N ALA A 39 3.56 0.29 21.93
CA ALA A 39 4.01 1.51 21.30
C ALA A 39 4.74 1.27 19.96
N GLU A 40 5.61 0.26 19.90
CA GLU A 40 6.27 -0.20 18.64
C GLU A 40 5.21 -0.48 17.57
N ILE A 41 4.18 -1.23 17.93
CA ILE A 41 3.14 -1.64 17.00
C ILE A 41 2.21 -0.50 16.60
N GLU A 42 1.91 0.40 17.52
CA GLU A 42 1.15 1.60 17.21
C GLU A 42 1.90 2.49 16.21
N LYS A 43 3.21 2.70 16.43
CA LYS A 43 4.06 3.46 15.50
C LYS A 43 4.14 2.78 14.13
N TYR A 44 4.38 1.46 14.10
CA TYR A 44 4.32 0.66 12.87
C TYR A 44 3.00 0.83 12.12
N ASN A 45 1.86 0.70 12.81
CA ASN A 45 0.54 0.82 12.18
C ASN A 45 0.33 2.20 11.56
N LYS A 46 0.85 3.27 12.20
CA LYS A 46 0.78 4.62 11.64
C LYS A 46 1.66 4.77 10.39
N TYR A 47 2.85 4.16 10.36
CA TYR A 47 3.67 4.09 9.15
C TYR A 47 3.01 3.29 8.02
N ALA A 48 2.47 2.11 8.34
CA ALA A 48 1.76 1.30 7.34
C ALA A 48 0.52 2.03 6.80
N ALA A 49 -0.22 2.75 7.65
CA ALA A 49 -1.37 3.56 7.22
C ALA A 49 -0.94 4.69 6.27
N PHE A 50 0.15 5.41 6.57
CA PHE A 50 0.69 6.45 5.70
C PHE A 50 1.18 5.87 4.35
N TYR A 51 1.87 4.72 4.39
CA TYR A 51 2.27 3.99 3.20
C TYR A 51 1.07 3.60 2.32
N ASN A 52 0.03 3.02 2.93
CA ASN A 52 -1.17 2.55 2.24
C ASN A 52 -2.04 3.69 1.69
N GLN A 53 -2.10 4.82 2.39
CA GLN A 53 -2.78 6.01 1.90
C GLN A 53 -2.11 6.61 0.66
N SER A 54 -0.90 6.13 0.32
CA SER A 54 -0.14 6.45 -0.88
C SER A 54 -0.43 7.87 -1.42
N ASN A 55 0.14 8.83 -0.70
CA ASN A 55 0.35 10.21 -1.16
C ASN A 55 0.90 10.35 -2.60
N PRO A 56 1.59 9.37 -3.24
CA PRO A 56 1.92 9.44 -4.67
C PRO A 56 0.73 9.62 -5.61
N ALA A 57 -0.51 9.30 -5.19
CA ALA A 57 -1.69 9.59 -6.02
C ALA A 57 -1.92 11.11 -6.17
N ILE A 58 -1.64 11.92 -5.14
CA ILE A 58 -1.90 13.37 -5.17
C ILE A 58 -0.79 14.14 -5.91
N LEU A 59 0.49 13.78 -5.69
CA LEU A 59 1.60 14.36 -6.47
C LEU A 59 1.68 13.77 -7.88
N GLY A 60 1.34 12.49 -8.06
CA GLY A 60 1.19 11.88 -9.37
C GLY A 60 0.09 12.56 -10.20
N ASP A 61 -1.04 12.91 -9.58
CA ASP A 61 -2.07 13.74 -10.18
C ASP A 61 -1.53 15.11 -10.63
N PHE A 62 -0.66 15.74 -9.83
CA PHE A 62 -0.02 17.00 -10.22
C PHE A 62 0.95 16.80 -11.37
N GLY A 63 1.79 15.77 -11.36
CA GLY A 63 2.70 15.50 -12.47
C GLY A 63 1.97 15.21 -13.77
N GLU A 64 0.90 14.42 -13.75
CA GLU A 64 0.04 14.24 -14.92
C GLU A 64 -0.57 15.56 -15.37
N TYR A 65 -1.14 16.34 -14.46
CA TYR A 65 -1.68 17.66 -14.76
C TYR A 65 -0.63 18.59 -15.38
N TYR A 66 0.56 18.65 -14.80
CA TYR A 66 1.65 19.52 -15.21
C TYR A 66 2.05 19.20 -16.65
N PHE A 67 2.35 17.93 -16.93
CA PHE A 67 2.79 17.52 -18.25
C PHE A 67 1.70 17.67 -19.31
N ASP A 68 0.45 17.34 -18.99
CA ASP A 68 -0.66 17.44 -19.94
C ASP A 68 -1.06 18.91 -20.23
N THR A 69 -0.85 19.81 -19.26
CA THR A 69 -1.29 21.20 -19.34
C THR A 69 -0.21 22.11 -19.91
N PHE A 70 1.00 22.04 -19.35
CA PHE A 70 2.07 23.00 -19.60
C PHE A 70 3.13 22.53 -20.58
N THR A 71 3.05 21.28 -21.05
CA THR A 71 4.05 20.74 -21.97
C THR A 71 3.47 20.09 -23.21
N GLU A 72 4.21 20.14 -24.31
CA GLU A 72 4.02 19.33 -25.51
C GLU A 72 4.91 18.10 -25.43
N ASN A 73 4.32 16.91 -25.64
CA ASN A 73 5.01 15.63 -25.63
C ASN A 73 5.89 15.39 -24.39
N ARG A 74 5.53 15.99 -23.25
CA ARG A 74 6.27 15.92 -21.97
C ARG A 74 7.71 16.47 -22.03
N LYS A 75 8.02 17.30 -23.03
CA LYS A 75 9.38 17.80 -23.26
C LYS A 75 9.45 19.32 -23.38
N LYS A 76 8.64 19.91 -24.25
CA LYS A 76 8.69 21.35 -24.56
C LYS A 76 7.57 22.09 -23.86
N LEU A 77 7.79 23.35 -23.47
CA LEU A 77 6.72 24.18 -22.95
C LEU A 77 5.64 24.38 -24.01
N LYS A 78 4.38 24.30 -23.59
CA LYS A 78 3.19 24.49 -24.43
C LYS A 78 2.72 25.93 -24.33
N LYS A 79 2.30 26.51 -25.46
CA LYS A 79 1.56 27.78 -25.45
C LYS A 79 0.15 27.56 -24.90
N LEU A 80 -0.22 28.32 -23.87
CA LEU A 80 -1.42 28.08 -23.09
C LEU A 80 -2.65 28.81 -23.64
N ASN A 81 -3.80 28.16 -23.53
CA ASN A 81 -5.12 28.76 -23.74
C ASN A 81 -5.90 28.86 -22.42
N ARG A 82 -7.06 29.53 -22.43
CA ARG A 82 -7.88 29.70 -21.22
C ARG A 82 -8.36 28.38 -20.61
N VAL A 83 -8.59 27.36 -21.43
CA VAL A 83 -9.11 26.05 -20.98
C VAL A 83 -8.06 25.29 -20.19
N ASP A 84 -6.78 25.44 -20.53
CA ASP A 84 -5.65 24.82 -19.83
C ASP A 84 -5.59 25.22 -18.33
N LEU A 85 -6.06 26.43 -18.00
CA LEU A 85 -5.96 26.99 -16.64
C LEU A 85 -7.15 26.63 -15.73
N LEU A 86 -8.21 26.01 -16.26
CA LEU A 86 -9.45 25.75 -15.50
C LEU A 86 -9.26 24.85 -14.27
N LYS A 87 -8.19 24.05 -14.25
CA LYS A 87 -7.92 23.08 -13.17
C LYS A 87 -6.93 23.60 -12.11
N LEU A 88 -6.35 24.80 -12.26
CA LEU A 88 -5.34 25.32 -11.34
C LEU A 88 -5.82 25.27 -9.87
N ASN A 89 -7.01 25.81 -9.59
CA ASN A 89 -7.54 25.87 -8.24
C ASN A 89 -7.85 24.47 -7.66
N SER A 90 -8.37 23.54 -8.47
CA SER A 90 -8.64 22.19 -7.98
C SER A 90 -7.34 21.44 -7.66
N MET A 91 -6.29 21.66 -8.46
CA MET A 91 -4.96 21.13 -8.18
C MET A 91 -4.34 21.74 -6.93
N ARG A 92 -4.49 23.05 -6.72
CA ARG A 92 -4.07 23.72 -5.49
C ARG A 92 -4.73 23.11 -4.25
N GLN A 93 -6.05 22.90 -4.30
CA GLN A 93 -6.80 22.27 -3.20
C GLN A 93 -6.31 20.84 -2.92
N LYS A 94 -6.04 20.05 -3.97
CA LYS A 94 -5.45 18.71 -3.83
C LYS A 94 -4.08 18.76 -3.16
N LEU A 95 -3.17 19.64 -3.60
CA LEU A 95 -1.85 19.80 -2.98
C LEU A 95 -1.95 20.24 -1.51
N ASN A 96 -2.86 21.17 -1.19
CA ASN A 96 -3.09 21.62 0.18
C ASN A 96 -3.66 20.51 1.08
N SER A 97 -4.38 19.53 0.53
CA SER A 97 -4.85 18.39 1.30
C SER A 97 -3.72 17.51 1.87
N LEU A 98 -2.49 17.67 1.39
CA LEU A 98 -1.30 16.98 1.90
C LEU A 98 -0.81 17.50 3.25
N ASP A 99 -1.18 18.71 3.68
CA ASP A 99 -0.63 19.30 4.91
C ASP A 99 -0.93 18.48 6.16
N ALA A 100 -2.18 18.03 6.30
CA ALA A 100 -2.59 17.24 7.45
C ALA A 100 -1.92 15.85 7.50
N PRO A 101 -1.88 15.05 6.41
CA PRO A 101 -1.09 13.82 6.37
C PRO A 101 0.40 14.01 6.67
N LEU A 102 1.04 15.04 6.10
CA LEU A 102 2.47 15.33 6.31
C LEU A 102 2.76 15.70 7.78
N SER A 103 1.93 16.54 8.39
CA SER A 103 2.09 16.90 9.81
C SER A 103 1.89 15.69 10.75
N LYS A 104 0.91 14.83 10.44
CA LYS A 104 0.66 13.61 11.20
C LYS A 104 1.87 12.68 11.19
N ILE A 105 2.47 12.44 10.03
CA ILE A 105 3.60 11.50 9.92
C ILE A 105 4.86 12.05 10.60
N GLU A 106 5.11 13.36 10.59
CA GLU A 106 6.22 13.97 11.34
C GLU A 106 6.11 13.76 12.85
N THR A 107 4.89 13.82 13.37
CA THR A 107 4.61 13.51 14.78
C THR A 107 4.93 12.06 15.08
N VAL A 108 4.64 11.13 14.16
CA VAL A 108 4.94 9.70 14.30
C VAL A 108 6.45 9.45 14.29
N ILE A 109 7.19 10.09 13.38
CA ILE A 109 8.66 10.00 13.30
C ILE A 109 9.29 10.39 14.63
N SER A 110 8.82 11.49 15.22
CA SER A 110 9.33 12.00 16.50
C SER A 110 8.87 11.20 17.73
N SER A 111 7.88 10.32 17.57
CA SER A 111 7.34 9.52 18.69
C SER A 111 8.23 8.32 19.05
N LYS A 112 8.17 7.89 20.32
CA LYS A 112 8.83 6.68 20.80
C LYS A 112 7.94 5.43 20.58
N PRO A 113 8.54 4.24 20.38
CA PRO A 113 9.98 3.97 20.32
C PRO A 113 10.61 4.48 19.02
N GLU A 114 11.92 4.67 19.03
CA GLU A 114 12.67 5.14 17.88
C GLU A 114 12.99 3.97 16.95
N PHE A 115 12.65 4.09 15.68
CA PHE A 115 13.05 3.15 14.64
C PHE A 115 14.24 3.73 13.89
N GLN A 116 15.35 3.97 14.60
CA GLN A 116 16.55 4.72 14.17
C GLN A 116 16.69 4.96 12.65
N ASN A 117 17.12 3.95 11.88
CA ASN A 117 17.35 4.10 10.44
C ASN A 117 16.07 4.38 9.65
N ILE A 118 14.97 3.75 10.04
CA ILE A 118 13.66 3.86 9.38
C ILE A 118 13.12 5.27 9.53
N ASP A 119 13.15 5.82 10.75
CA ASP A 119 12.67 7.16 11.06
C ASP A 119 13.41 8.22 10.21
N ASN A 120 14.73 8.06 10.04
CA ASN A 120 15.54 8.95 9.20
C ASN A 120 15.17 8.85 7.71
N TYR A 121 15.02 7.65 7.16
CA TYR A 121 14.65 7.49 5.74
C TYR A 121 13.25 8.02 5.44
N ILE A 122 12.28 7.80 6.35
CA ILE A 122 10.94 8.37 6.22
C ILE A 122 11.04 9.90 6.27
N LYS A 123 11.80 10.47 7.21
CA LYS A 123 12.00 11.92 7.33
C LYS A 123 12.55 12.54 6.05
N GLU A 124 13.61 11.96 5.47
CA GLU A 124 14.18 12.44 4.20
C GLU A 124 13.17 12.43 3.05
N TYR A 125 12.30 11.42 3.01
CA TYR A 125 11.21 11.37 2.03
C TYR A 125 10.17 12.46 2.28
N ILE A 126 9.75 12.68 3.53
CA ILE A 126 8.80 13.75 3.89
C ILE A 126 9.35 15.14 3.54
N GLU A 127 10.64 15.38 3.78
CA GLU A 127 11.30 16.64 3.42
C GLU A 127 11.31 16.84 1.89
N ALA A 128 11.67 15.82 1.13
CA ALA A 128 11.62 15.88 -0.34
C ALA A 128 10.20 16.13 -0.88
N LEU A 129 9.17 15.51 -0.27
CA LEU A 129 7.76 15.76 -0.62
C LEU A 129 7.33 17.21 -0.34
N LYS A 130 7.79 17.81 0.76
CA LYS A 130 7.47 19.19 1.12
C LYS A 130 8.12 20.18 0.14
N GLU A 131 9.36 19.91 -0.26
CA GLU A 131 10.06 20.70 -1.27
C GLU A 131 9.35 20.66 -2.63
N GLU A 132 8.97 19.45 -3.09
CA GLU A 132 8.21 19.28 -4.34
C GLU A 132 6.86 20.00 -4.28
N LYS A 133 6.08 19.77 -3.22
CA LYS A 133 4.79 20.45 -3.03
C LYS A 133 4.92 21.98 -3.08
N LYS A 134 5.95 22.53 -2.42
CA LYS A 134 6.18 23.98 -2.41
C LYS A 134 6.38 24.49 -3.84
N LEU A 135 7.19 23.80 -4.62
CA LEU A 135 7.46 24.16 -6.01
C LEU A 135 6.22 24.00 -6.91
N ASP A 136 5.41 22.95 -6.69
CA ASP A 136 4.15 22.77 -7.41
C ASP A 136 3.20 23.96 -7.18
N LEU A 137 3.12 24.47 -5.95
CA LEU A 137 2.34 25.66 -5.62
C LEU A 137 2.92 26.93 -6.27
N GLU A 138 4.25 27.07 -6.34
CA GLU A 138 4.90 28.18 -7.05
C GLU A 138 4.58 28.16 -8.56
N ILE A 139 4.54 26.97 -9.17
CA ILE A 139 4.14 26.80 -10.57
C ILE A 139 2.69 27.22 -10.78
N LEU A 140 1.78 26.78 -9.90
CA LEU A 140 0.37 27.19 -9.97
C LEU A 140 0.22 28.71 -9.85
N ASP A 141 0.92 29.33 -8.91
CA ASP A 141 0.95 30.78 -8.71
C ASP A 141 1.43 31.54 -9.96
N TYR A 142 2.52 31.07 -10.57
CA TYR A 142 3.11 31.67 -11.76
C TYR A 142 2.11 31.73 -12.94
N TYR A 143 1.39 30.63 -13.18
CA TYR A 143 0.39 30.56 -14.24
C TYR A 143 -0.92 31.29 -13.88
N GLU A 144 -1.36 31.21 -12.63
CA GLU A 144 -2.56 31.89 -12.14
C GLU A 144 -2.44 33.41 -12.22
N LYS A 145 -1.29 33.96 -11.82
CA LYS A 145 -1.00 35.40 -11.87
C LYS A 145 -0.70 35.90 -13.28
N GLY A 146 -0.53 35.02 -14.25
CA GLY A 146 -0.31 35.39 -15.65
C GLY A 146 1.12 35.83 -15.97
N VAL A 147 2.08 35.61 -15.08
CA VAL A 147 3.49 36.03 -15.22
C VAL A 147 4.10 35.54 -16.53
N TYR A 148 3.74 34.33 -16.96
CA TYR A 148 4.18 33.74 -18.23
C TYR A 148 3.91 34.58 -19.49
N LYS A 149 2.95 35.51 -19.42
CA LYS A 149 2.63 36.43 -20.51
C LYS A 149 3.55 37.65 -20.50
N GLU A 150 3.99 38.05 -19.30
CA GLU A 150 4.83 39.22 -19.06
C GLU A 150 6.29 38.91 -19.37
N ASP A 151 6.76 37.74 -18.94
CA ASP A 151 8.15 37.28 -19.11
C ASP A 151 8.36 36.39 -20.34
N ASN A 152 7.31 36.24 -21.18
CA ASN A 152 7.33 35.39 -22.37
C ASN A 152 7.88 33.97 -22.10
N TYR A 153 7.46 33.35 -20.99
CA TYR A 153 7.83 32.00 -20.56
C TYR A 153 9.27 31.82 -20.05
N GLU A 154 10.03 32.89 -19.83
CA GLU A 154 11.37 32.77 -19.24
C GLU A 154 11.32 32.09 -17.86
N GLY A 155 10.43 32.54 -16.96
CA GLY A 155 10.22 31.92 -15.65
C GLY A 155 9.76 30.47 -15.73
N ALA A 156 8.96 30.12 -16.74
CA ALA A 156 8.49 28.76 -16.95
C ALA A 156 9.64 27.78 -17.24
N VAL A 157 10.71 28.21 -17.91
CA VAL A 157 11.90 27.38 -18.19
C VAL A 157 12.64 27.06 -16.89
N PHE A 158 12.81 28.06 -16.02
CA PHE A 158 13.43 27.87 -14.71
C PHE A 158 12.57 26.96 -13.81
N LEU A 159 11.27 27.22 -13.74
CA LEU A 159 10.33 26.41 -12.96
C LEU A 159 10.26 24.97 -13.45
N GLN A 160 10.28 24.73 -14.76
CA GLN A 160 10.32 23.36 -15.32
C GLN A 160 11.59 22.63 -14.89
N SER A 161 12.74 23.29 -14.95
CA SER A 161 14.02 22.68 -14.56
C SER A 161 14.06 22.37 -13.06
N ALA A 162 13.59 23.30 -12.22
CA ALA A 162 13.45 23.09 -10.79
C ALA A 162 12.48 21.92 -10.49
N TYR A 163 11.37 21.85 -11.22
CA TYR A 163 10.33 20.84 -11.03
C TYR A 163 10.85 19.44 -11.31
N LEU A 164 11.53 19.27 -12.45
CA LEU A 164 12.13 17.98 -12.81
C LEU A 164 13.19 17.53 -11.79
N ASN A 165 13.94 18.48 -11.21
CA ASN A 165 14.90 18.17 -10.16
C ASN A 165 14.22 17.76 -8.84
N ALA A 166 13.19 18.50 -8.40
CA ALA A 166 12.42 18.16 -7.20
C ALA A 166 11.72 16.80 -7.35
N LEU A 167 11.06 16.57 -8.49
CA LEU A 167 10.41 15.30 -8.84
C LEU A 167 11.41 14.14 -8.88
N ARG A 168 12.63 14.34 -9.40
CA ARG A 168 13.66 13.30 -9.36
C ARG A 168 14.07 12.98 -7.93
N LYS A 169 14.34 14.01 -7.11
CA LYS A 169 14.75 13.86 -5.70
C LYS A 169 13.67 13.13 -4.89
N SER A 170 12.40 13.52 -5.02
CA SER A 170 11.30 12.89 -4.29
C SER A 170 11.08 11.44 -4.72
N ASN A 171 11.20 11.12 -6.02
CA ASN A 171 11.13 9.75 -6.52
C ASN A 171 12.29 8.87 -6.02
N GLU A 172 13.51 9.39 -5.97
CA GLU A 172 14.66 8.69 -5.40
C GLU A 172 14.42 8.36 -3.92
N LYS A 173 13.96 9.34 -3.13
CA LYS A 173 13.62 9.13 -1.71
C LYS A 173 12.42 8.21 -1.52
N TYR A 174 11.43 8.27 -2.40
CA TYR A 174 10.30 7.35 -2.39
C TYR A 174 10.75 5.90 -2.60
N GLY A 175 11.67 5.65 -3.53
CA GLY A 175 12.24 4.31 -3.74
C GLY A 175 12.89 3.75 -2.47
N VAL A 176 13.70 4.57 -1.79
CA VAL A 176 14.31 4.20 -0.50
C VAL A 176 13.24 3.95 0.57
N TYR A 177 12.25 4.84 0.69
CA TYR A 177 11.13 4.70 1.61
C TYR A 177 10.36 3.38 1.41
N VAL A 178 10.09 2.99 0.16
CA VAL A 178 9.42 1.73 -0.18
C VAL A 178 10.22 0.52 0.32
N GLU A 179 11.52 0.49 0.08
CA GLU A 179 12.37 -0.62 0.54
C GLU A 179 12.45 -0.70 2.07
N VAL A 180 12.57 0.46 2.73
CA VAL A 180 12.54 0.56 4.19
C VAL A 180 11.23 0.03 4.77
N MET A 181 10.10 0.39 4.16
CA MET A 181 8.79 -0.11 4.59
C MET A 181 8.65 -1.62 4.38
N LYS A 182 9.14 -2.18 3.28
CA LYS A 182 9.16 -3.64 3.06
C LYS A 182 9.92 -4.37 4.17
N VAL A 183 11.10 -3.87 4.54
CA VAL A 183 11.90 -4.44 5.64
C VAL A 183 11.15 -4.35 6.96
N LEU A 184 10.57 -3.18 7.27
CA LEU A 184 9.79 -2.98 8.49
C LEU A 184 8.59 -3.95 8.58
N ILE A 185 7.83 -4.09 7.50
CA ILE A 185 6.68 -4.99 7.40
C ILE A 185 7.12 -6.45 7.60
N LYS A 186 8.20 -6.86 6.94
CA LYS A 186 8.74 -8.21 7.07
C LYS A 186 9.15 -8.52 8.52
N ASN A 187 9.96 -7.65 9.13
CA ASN A 187 10.40 -7.81 10.51
C ASN A 187 9.23 -7.87 11.48
N GLN A 188 8.19 -7.06 11.24
CA GLN A 188 7.01 -7.04 12.09
C GLN A 188 6.16 -8.31 11.95
N LYS A 189 6.03 -8.85 10.73
CA LYS A 189 5.37 -10.14 10.47
C LYS A 189 6.08 -11.28 11.17
N GLU A 190 7.40 -11.37 11.04
CA GLU A 190 8.23 -12.40 11.69
C GLU A 190 8.11 -12.35 13.22
N LYS A 191 8.28 -11.17 13.82
CA LYS A 191 8.11 -10.95 15.26
C LYS A 191 6.73 -11.38 15.76
N GLU A 192 5.67 -11.08 15.00
CA GLU A 192 4.33 -11.48 15.40
C GLU A 192 4.11 -12.99 15.26
N MET A 193 4.58 -13.60 14.18
CA MET A 193 4.49 -15.06 14.00
C MET A 193 5.16 -15.80 15.14
N GLU A 194 6.39 -15.42 15.52
CA GLU A 194 7.07 -16.02 16.67
C GLU A 194 6.26 -15.88 17.98
N ARG A 195 5.59 -14.74 18.18
CA ARG A 195 4.75 -14.52 19.37
C ARG A 195 3.52 -15.41 19.36
N LEU A 196 2.89 -15.58 18.20
CA LEU A 196 1.73 -16.45 18.05
C LEU A 196 2.11 -17.92 18.28
N GLU A 197 3.26 -18.35 17.75
CA GLU A 197 3.83 -19.69 17.94
C GLU A 197 4.14 -19.97 19.41
N LYS A 198 4.89 -19.09 20.07
CA LYS A 198 5.19 -19.20 21.52
C LYS A 198 3.93 -19.29 22.38
N LYS A 199 2.83 -18.67 21.93
CA LYS A 199 1.53 -18.69 22.62
C LYS A 199 0.60 -19.82 22.17
N GLY A 200 1.01 -20.65 21.21
CA GLY A 200 0.21 -21.74 20.65
C GLY A 200 -1.12 -21.25 20.03
N LYS A 201 -1.13 -20.06 19.43
CA LYS A 201 -2.32 -19.42 18.84
C LYS A 201 -2.62 -19.97 17.46
N LYS A 202 -3.00 -21.25 17.40
CA LYS A 202 -3.24 -21.99 16.16
C LYS A 202 -4.22 -21.29 15.21
N ALA A 203 -5.31 -20.70 15.72
CA ALA A 203 -6.27 -19.99 14.87
C ALA A 203 -5.66 -18.74 14.24
N ALA A 204 -4.93 -17.94 15.03
CA ALA A 204 -4.23 -16.77 14.53
C ALA A 204 -3.13 -17.13 13.52
N ILE A 205 -2.32 -18.16 13.81
CA ILE A 205 -1.24 -18.64 12.94
C ILE A 205 -1.80 -19.05 11.58
N SER A 206 -2.86 -19.87 11.55
CA SER A 206 -3.49 -20.31 10.30
C SER A 206 -4.01 -19.14 9.46
N LEU A 207 -4.65 -18.15 10.10
CA LEU A 207 -5.14 -16.93 9.44
C LEU A 207 -4.00 -16.11 8.83
N VAL A 208 -3.00 -15.74 9.64
CA VAL A 208 -1.90 -14.87 9.21
C VAL A 208 -1.12 -15.54 8.08
N THR A 209 -0.80 -16.83 8.22
CA THR A 209 -0.05 -17.59 7.20
C THR A 209 -0.79 -17.62 5.86
N PHE A 210 -2.10 -17.92 5.87
CA PHE A 210 -2.87 -17.98 4.62
C PHE A 210 -2.96 -16.60 3.94
N ILE A 211 -3.22 -15.56 4.74
CA ILE A 211 -3.32 -14.18 4.24
C ILE A 211 -1.98 -13.72 3.65
N ASP A 212 -0.86 -14.06 4.28
CA ASP A 212 0.48 -13.67 3.83
C ASP A 212 0.86 -14.34 2.51
N ASN A 213 0.66 -15.65 2.39
CA ASN A 213 0.90 -16.37 1.13
C ASN A 213 0.02 -15.85 -0.01
N THR A 214 -1.24 -15.51 0.30
CA THR A 214 -2.17 -14.94 -0.68
C THR A 214 -1.75 -13.53 -1.10
N GLU A 215 -1.25 -12.71 -0.17
CA GLU A 215 -0.71 -11.38 -0.47
C GLU A 215 0.50 -11.49 -1.41
N GLU A 216 1.45 -12.38 -1.12
CA GLU A 216 2.63 -12.58 -1.97
C GLU A 216 2.25 -13.08 -3.37
N PHE A 217 1.31 -14.02 -3.44
CA PHE A 217 0.76 -14.49 -4.72
C PHE A 217 0.14 -13.34 -5.51
N SER A 218 -0.71 -12.53 -4.86
CA SER A 218 -1.36 -11.36 -5.45
C SER A 218 -0.33 -10.35 -5.98
N GLN A 219 0.68 -10.02 -5.19
CA GLN A 219 1.72 -9.06 -5.60
C GLN A 219 2.45 -9.51 -6.86
N ILE A 220 2.82 -10.79 -6.96
CA ILE A 220 3.47 -11.31 -8.17
C ILE A 220 2.48 -11.31 -9.33
N LEU A 221 1.26 -11.81 -9.11
CA LEU A 221 0.22 -11.93 -10.12
C LEU A 221 -0.09 -10.58 -10.78
N PHE A 222 -0.12 -9.49 -10.03
CA PHE A 222 -0.43 -8.16 -10.55
C PHE A 222 0.81 -7.28 -10.83
N SER A 223 2.03 -7.82 -10.65
CA SER A 223 3.28 -7.04 -10.86
C SER A 223 3.56 -6.70 -12.33
N ARG A 224 3.05 -7.49 -13.28
CA ARG A 224 3.35 -7.38 -14.70
C ARG A 224 2.16 -6.86 -15.50
N LYS A 225 2.42 -5.92 -16.41
CA LYS A 225 1.44 -5.51 -17.42
C LYS A 225 1.10 -6.74 -18.29
N GLN A 226 -0.19 -6.97 -18.54
CA GLN A 226 -0.70 -8.10 -19.34
C GLN A 226 -0.36 -9.50 -18.79
N PHE A 227 0.08 -9.61 -17.53
CA PHE A 227 0.37 -10.90 -16.88
C PHE A 227 1.44 -11.72 -17.60
N ASP A 228 2.44 -11.04 -18.18
CA ASP A 228 3.58 -11.68 -18.84
C ASP A 228 4.67 -12.01 -17.82
N PHE A 229 4.60 -13.21 -17.26
CA PHE A 229 5.50 -13.68 -16.20
C PHE A 229 6.71 -14.42 -16.77
N SER A 230 7.88 -14.15 -16.19
CA SER A 230 9.07 -14.97 -16.40
C SER A 230 8.88 -16.41 -15.91
N LYS A 231 9.70 -17.35 -16.41
CA LYS A 231 9.68 -18.74 -15.95
C LYS A 231 9.84 -18.87 -14.43
N MET A 232 10.69 -18.04 -13.82
CA MET A 232 10.88 -18.03 -12.36
C MET A 232 9.64 -17.53 -11.62
N GLU A 233 8.98 -16.48 -12.10
CA GLU A 233 7.73 -15.99 -11.51
C GLU A 233 6.61 -17.04 -11.61
N VAL A 234 6.50 -17.75 -12.74
CA VAL A 234 5.55 -18.87 -12.89
C VAL A 234 5.82 -19.99 -11.89
N LEU A 235 7.08 -20.38 -11.69
CA LEU A 235 7.44 -21.38 -10.69
C LEU A 235 7.09 -20.92 -9.27
N LYS A 236 7.37 -19.65 -8.96
CA LYS A 236 7.06 -19.06 -7.65
C LYS A 236 5.54 -19.01 -7.39
N LEU A 237 4.75 -18.58 -8.37
CA LEU A 237 3.28 -18.58 -8.29
C LEU A 237 2.72 -19.99 -8.03
N ARG A 238 3.26 -21.02 -8.69
CA ARG A 238 2.87 -22.42 -8.43
C ARG A 238 3.24 -22.88 -7.02
N GLY A 239 4.43 -22.53 -6.54
CA GLY A 239 4.84 -22.80 -5.16
C GLY A 239 3.88 -22.18 -4.14
N LEU A 240 3.51 -20.91 -4.34
CA LEU A 240 2.57 -20.19 -3.48
C LEU A 240 1.17 -20.80 -3.50
N ILE A 241 0.69 -21.30 -4.64
CA ILE A 241 -0.59 -22.02 -4.72
C ILE A 241 -0.57 -23.25 -3.80
N GLU A 242 0.51 -24.03 -3.80
CA GLU A 242 0.64 -25.20 -2.92
C GLU A 242 0.72 -24.81 -1.44
N GLU A 243 1.39 -23.70 -1.13
CA GLU A 243 1.41 -23.14 0.22
C GLU A 243 0.04 -22.64 0.68
N MET A 244 -0.72 -21.99 -0.21
CA MET A 244 -2.09 -21.56 0.05
C MET A 244 -3.03 -22.75 0.24
N LYS A 245 -2.90 -23.83 -0.52
CA LYS A 245 -3.66 -25.09 -0.30
C LYS A 245 -3.42 -25.66 1.09
N ARG A 246 -2.14 -25.76 1.51
CA ARG A 246 -1.78 -26.21 2.87
C ARG A 246 -2.32 -25.23 3.92
N GLY A 247 -2.21 -23.93 3.67
CA GLY A 247 -2.75 -22.89 4.54
C GLY A 247 -4.27 -23.00 4.72
N TYR A 248 -4.99 -23.31 3.64
CA TYR A 248 -6.44 -23.53 3.67
C TYR A 248 -6.80 -24.78 4.48
N GLN A 249 -6.10 -25.90 4.28
CA GLN A 249 -6.29 -27.10 5.11
C GLN A 249 -6.06 -26.82 6.60
N ASN A 250 -5.02 -26.04 6.92
CA ASN A 250 -4.75 -25.59 8.28
C ASN A 250 -5.85 -24.69 8.82
N LEU A 251 -6.47 -23.84 8.00
CA LEU A 251 -7.63 -23.04 8.38
C LEU A 251 -8.83 -23.93 8.70
N GLU A 252 -9.12 -24.95 7.90
CA GLU A 252 -10.23 -25.89 8.12
C GLU A 252 -10.03 -26.72 9.39
N ALA A 253 -8.80 -27.17 9.66
CA ALA A 253 -8.49 -28.02 10.81
C ALA A 253 -8.64 -27.33 12.18
N VAL A 254 -8.73 -25.99 12.24
CA VAL A 254 -8.91 -25.26 13.51
C VAL A 254 -10.31 -25.51 14.08
N SER A 255 -10.43 -26.14 15.25
CA SER A 255 -11.77 -26.37 15.82
C SER A 255 -12.47 -25.08 16.27
N ASP A 256 -13.80 -25.08 16.28
CA ASP A 256 -14.63 -24.00 16.83
C ASP A 256 -14.25 -23.66 18.29
N LYS A 257 -13.88 -24.69 19.06
CA LYS A 257 -13.38 -24.53 20.44
C LYS A 257 -12.10 -23.69 20.47
N GLN A 258 -11.17 -23.93 19.55
CA GLN A 258 -9.93 -23.18 19.45
C GLN A 258 -10.19 -21.74 19.00
N ILE A 259 -11.06 -21.53 18.00
CA ILE A 259 -11.45 -20.20 17.52
C ILE A 259 -12.03 -19.35 18.67
N LYS A 260 -12.97 -19.92 19.44
CA LYS A 260 -13.57 -19.28 20.61
C LYS A 260 -12.55 -19.03 21.73
N LYS A 261 -11.65 -19.99 22.00
CA LYS A 261 -10.57 -19.84 22.99
C LYS A 261 -9.63 -18.67 22.66
N GLU A 262 -9.40 -18.41 21.37
CA GLU A 262 -8.61 -17.26 20.89
C GLU A 262 -9.43 -15.97 20.72
N LYS A 263 -10.70 -16.01 21.16
CA LYS A 263 -11.66 -14.90 21.13
C LYS A 263 -11.92 -14.37 19.72
N TYR A 264 -11.90 -15.25 18.73
CA TYR A 264 -12.27 -14.89 17.36
C TYR A 264 -13.76 -15.14 17.12
N SER A 265 -14.37 -14.31 16.28
CA SER A 265 -15.75 -14.52 15.84
C SER A 265 -15.80 -15.77 14.97
N LEU A 266 -16.59 -16.77 15.39
CA LEU A 266 -16.76 -17.99 14.62
C LEU A 266 -17.37 -17.70 13.24
N GLU A 267 -18.32 -16.77 13.18
CA GLU A 267 -18.96 -16.35 11.93
C GLU A 267 -17.93 -15.76 10.96
N SER A 268 -17.15 -14.77 11.39
CA SER A 268 -16.12 -14.16 10.53
C SER A 268 -15.03 -15.16 10.15
N TYR A 269 -14.61 -16.04 11.06
CA TYR A 269 -13.64 -17.08 10.76
C TYR A 269 -14.15 -18.06 9.68
N ASN A 270 -15.41 -18.48 9.75
CA ASN A 270 -16.02 -19.35 8.75
C ASN A 270 -16.24 -18.66 7.40
N LYS A 271 -16.55 -17.35 7.39
CA LYS A 271 -16.54 -16.54 6.17
C LYS A 271 -15.16 -16.52 5.52
N ILE A 272 -14.11 -16.29 6.32
CA ILE A 272 -12.72 -16.33 5.83
C ILE A 272 -12.40 -17.70 5.21
N ARG A 273 -12.77 -18.82 5.85
CA ARG A 273 -12.59 -20.16 5.27
C ARG A 273 -13.25 -20.29 3.90
N SER A 274 -14.52 -19.91 3.80
CA SER A 274 -15.26 -19.99 2.54
C SER A 274 -14.60 -19.18 1.43
N TYR A 275 -14.20 -17.93 1.70
CA TYR A 275 -13.50 -17.12 0.71
C TYR A 275 -12.10 -17.65 0.40
N SER A 276 -11.41 -18.24 1.36
CA SER A 276 -10.08 -18.83 1.19
C SER A 276 -10.11 -20.03 0.23
N LYS A 277 -11.16 -20.86 0.32
CA LYS A 277 -11.41 -21.95 -0.63
C LYS A 277 -11.52 -21.44 -2.07
N GLU A 278 -12.32 -20.39 -2.26
CA GLU A 278 -12.49 -19.78 -3.58
C GLU A 278 -11.19 -19.17 -4.10
N VAL A 279 -10.43 -18.48 -3.25
CA VAL A 279 -9.12 -17.91 -3.60
C VAL A 279 -8.15 -18.99 -4.08
N VAL A 280 -8.07 -20.13 -3.40
CA VAL A 280 -7.21 -21.26 -3.82
C VAL A 280 -7.64 -21.79 -5.19
N ASN A 281 -8.93 -22.09 -5.37
CA ASN A 281 -9.47 -22.60 -6.64
C ASN A 281 -9.25 -21.61 -7.80
N LEU A 282 -9.47 -20.31 -7.56
CA LEU A 282 -9.26 -19.27 -8.56
C LEU A 282 -7.79 -19.15 -8.95
N SER A 283 -6.88 -19.27 -7.98
CA SER A 283 -5.43 -19.19 -8.24
C SER A 283 -4.96 -20.30 -9.19
N GLU A 284 -5.46 -21.52 -9.01
CA GLU A 284 -5.18 -22.63 -9.94
C GLU A 284 -5.73 -22.36 -11.34
N ARG A 285 -7.02 -21.97 -11.41
CA ARG A 285 -7.69 -21.68 -12.68
C ARG A 285 -7.03 -20.55 -13.44
N ILE A 286 -6.58 -19.49 -12.76
CA ILE A 286 -5.82 -18.39 -13.38
C ILE A 286 -4.55 -18.91 -14.05
N MET A 287 -3.79 -19.76 -13.36
CA MET A 287 -2.54 -20.31 -13.91
C MET A 287 -2.78 -21.28 -15.06
N GLU A 288 -3.88 -22.04 -15.03
CA GLU A 288 -4.27 -22.93 -16.12
C GLU A 288 -4.79 -22.17 -17.34
N SER A 289 -5.75 -21.26 -17.15
CA SER A 289 -6.29 -20.42 -18.23
C SER A 289 -5.21 -19.58 -18.90
N LYS A 290 -4.24 -19.04 -18.14
CA LYS A 290 -3.10 -18.31 -18.72
C LYS A 290 -2.24 -19.21 -19.60
N ARG A 291 -2.05 -20.48 -19.23
CA ARG A 291 -1.31 -21.46 -20.04
C ARG A 291 -2.06 -21.80 -21.35
N ASN A 292 -3.39 -21.84 -21.30
CA ASN A 292 -4.24 -22.17 -22.45
C ASN A 292 -4.52 -20.97 -23.37
N GLY A 293 -4.21 -19.75 -22.93
CA GLY A 293 -4.47 -18.53 -23.69
C GLY A 293 -5.88 -17.98 -23.51
N ASP A 294 -6.61 -18.44 -22.49
CA ASP A 294 -7.97 -18.02 -22.18
C ASP A 294 -8.03 -16.61 -21.59
N ASP A 295 -9.23 -16.00 -21.60
CA ASP A 295 -9.49 -14.75 -20.90
C ASP A 295 -9.48 -14.95 -19.37
N ILE A 296 -8.41 -14.49 -18.73
CA ILE A 296 -8.24 -14.57 -17.27
C ILE A 296 -8.86 -13.38 -16.51
N TYR A 297 -9.31 -12.32 -17.18
CA TYR A 297 -9.79 -11.11 -16.49
C TYR A 297 -10.96 -11.35 -15.53
N PRO A 298 -11.97 -12.18 -15.87
CA PRO A 298 -13.03 -12.52 -14.92
C PRO A 298 -12.49 -13.22 -13.65
N LEU A 299 -11.56 -14.17 -13.84
CA LEU A 299 -10.95 -14.92 -12.73
C LEU A 299 -10.13 -14.01 -11.81
N LEU A 300 -9.38 -13.06 -12.39
CA LEU A 300 -8.61 -12.07 -11.65
C LEU A 300 -9.50 -11.14 -10.81
N TYR A 301 -10.66 -10.76 -11.36
CA TYR A 301 -11.65 -9.96 -10.63
C TYR A 301 -12.21 -10.73 -9.44
N ASP A 302 -12.66 -11.96 -9.67
CA ASP A 302 -13.22 -12.81 -8.62
C ASP A 302 -12.18 -13.13 -7.54
N PHE A 303 -10.92 -13.34 -7.93
CA PHE A 303 -9.80 -13.54 -6.99
C PHE A 303 -9.65 -12.31 -6.10
N SER A 304 -9.57 -11.13 -6.71
CA SER A 304 -9.37 -9.86 -5.99
C SER A 304 -10.53 -9.58 -5.03
N GLU A 305 -11.77 -9.84 -5.46
CA GLU A 305 -12.96 -9.65 -4.63
C GLU A 305 -13.02 -10.61 -3.45
N ASN A 306 -12.69 -11.88 -3.64
CA ASN A 306 -12.64 -12.83 -2.53
C ASN A 306 -11.50 -12.52 -1.57
N TYR A 307 -10.33 -12.16 -2.08
CA TYR A 307 -9.21 -11.74 -1.24
C TYR A 307 -9.55 -10.50 -0.41
N ARG A 308 -10.17 -9.49 -1.02
CA ARG A 308 -10.67 -8.30 -0.31
C ARG A 308 -11.67 -8.65 0.79
N LYS A 309 -12.56 -9.61 0.56
CA LYS A 309 -13.50 -10.09 1.59
C LYS A 309 -12.78 -10.76 2.76
N ILE A 310 -11.73 -11.56 2.50
CA ILE A 310 -10.89 -12.15 3.55
C ILE A 310 -10.27 -11.05 4.42
N VAL A 311 -9.59 -10.08 3.78
CA VAL A 311 -8.93 -8.98 4.50
C VAL A 311 -9.96 -8.16 5.30
N SER A 312 -11.12 -7.88 4.73
CA SER A 312 -12.20 -7.14 5.39
C SER A 312 -12.73 -7.88 6.62
N GLU A 313 -13.05 -9.17 6.51
CA GLU A 313 -13.53 -9.97 7.65
C GLU A 313 -12.46 -10.14 8.73
N TYR A 314 -11.20 -10.33 8.34
CA TYR A 314 -10.07 -10.38 9.27
C TYR A 314 -9.95 -9.07 10.06
N ASN A 315 -9.98 -7.93 9.38
CA ASN A 315 -9.88 -6.61 10.00
C ASN A 315 -11.08 -6.31 10.91
N LYS A 316 -12.31 -6.67 10.52
CA LYS A 316 -13.49 -6.57 11.41
C LYS A 316 -13.31 -7.39 12.68
N MET A 317 -12.86 -8.63 12.51
CA MET A 317 -12.68 -9.58 13.61
C MET A 317 -11.62 -9.13 14.61
N ILE A 318 -10.61 -8.39 14.15
CA ILE A 318 -9.58 -7.81 14.99
C ILE A 318 -10.02 -6.46 15.56
N GLY A 319 -10.66 -5.59 14.78
CA GLY A 319 -11.12 -4.27 15.20
C GLY A 319 -12.23 -4.31 16.26
N ASN A 320 -13.02 -5.38 16.28
CA ASN A 320 -14.06 -5.62 17.29
C ASN A 320 -13.54 -6.21 18.61
N LYS A 321 -12.22 -6.48 18.73
CA LYS A 321 -11.58 -6.83 20.01
C LYS A 321 -11.29 -5.53 20.80
N LYS A 322 -12.34 -4.86 21.27
CA LYS A 322 -12.22 -3.80 22.28
C LYS A 322 -12.52 -4.36 23.66
#